data_AF-A0A5N6TEJ8-F1
#
_entry.id   AF-A0A5N6TEJ8-F1
#
_cell.length_a   1.000
_cell.length_b   1.000
_cell.length_c   1.000
_cell.angle_alpha   90.00
_cell.angle_beta   90.00
_cell.angle_gamma   90.00
#
_symmetry.space_group_name_H-M   'P 1'
#
loop_
_entity.id
_entity.type
_entity.pdbx_description
1 polymer ?
#
loop_
_entity_poly.entity_id
_entity_poly.type
_entity_poly.pdbx_seq_one_letter_code
_entity_poly.pdbx_strand_id
1 'polypeptide(L)'
;MRAVPRGRTEVFIAKYGTEANELVFKAAFMAYRRKQRGDASWTKHEQETAMKNQGPGSPDLAILSFNSFHDRSIASLSTTRSKPVKFPQLKYPLAEHEQENGREEELCLQEVEHIIDSWHCLWLVSFSNQIRAREAIIVLLQGLQAITESRGICLNVDEVQTGFGTTGKFWGHEH
;
A
#
# COMPACT_ATOMS: atom_id res chain seq x y z
N MET A 1 7.93 -19.31 16.54
CA MET A 1 6.94 -18.28 16.11
C MET A 1 7.28 -17.92 14.68
N ARG A 2 6.42 -18.21 13.70
CA ARG A 2 6.68 -17.82 12.30
C ARG A 2 6.17 -16.40 12.16
N ALA A 3 7.09 -15.43 12.19
CA ALA A 3 6.72 -14.01 12.08
C ALA A 3 6.18 -13.69 10.68
N VAL A 4 6.47 -14.50 9.65
CA VAL A 4 6.04 -14.24 8.28
C VAL A 4 4.51 -14.42 8.13
N PRO A 5 3.77 -13.42 7.60
CA PRO A 5 2.35 -13.56 7.28
C PRO A 5 2.07 -14.75 6.36
N ARG A 6 0.84 -15.29 6.41
CA ARG A 6 0.42 -16.38 5.52
C ARG A 6 0.57 -15.97 4.04
N GLY A 7 1.01 -16.91 3.21
CA GLY A 7 1.20 -16.68 1.77
C GLY A 7 2.44 -15.86 1.41
N ARG A 8 3.28 -15.47 2.38
CA ARG A 8 4.57 -14.82 2.15
C ARG A 8 5.73 -15.75 2.56
N THR A 9 6.86 -15.64 1.86
CA THR A 9 8.06 -16.46 2.10
C THR A 9 9.28 -15.64 2.48
N GLU A 10 9.34 -14.39 2.01
CA GLU A 10 10.51 -13.52 2.15
C GLU A 10 10.39 -12.60 3.37
N VAL A 11 11.55 -12.27 3.95
CA VAL A 11 11.68 -11.31 5.06
C VAL A 11 12.87 -10.41 4.79
N PHE A 12 12.63 -9.10 4.86
CA PHE A 12 13.67 -8.08 4.86
C PHE A 12 13.64 -7.37 6.21
N ILE A 13 14.81 -7.20 6.81
CA ILE A 13 14.94 -6.59 8.13
C ILE A 13 15.30 -5.11 7.95
N ALA A 14 14.54 -4.25 8.61
CA ALA A 14 14.80 -2.82 8.71
C ALA A 14 15.02 -2.45 10.18
N LYS A 15 15.70 -1.33 10.43
CA LYS A 15 15.98 -0.85 11.79
C LYS A 15 14.78 -0.11 12.40
N TYR A 16 13.99 0.58 11.58
CA TYR A 16 12.84 1.39 12.00
C TYR A 16 11.68 1.27 11.01
N GLY A 17 10.46 1.65 11.44
CA GLY A 17 9.26 1.62 10.58
C GLY A 17 9.40 2.44 9.29
N THR A 18 10.01 3.63 9.37
CA THR A 18 10.32 4.46 8.19
C THR A 18 11.13 3.70 7.13
N GLU A 19 12.18 3.01 7.57
CA GLU A 19 13.08 2.27 6.69
C GLU A 19 12.38 1.06 6.09
N ALA A 20 11.52 0.39 6.86
CA ALA A 20 10.69 -0.70 6.36
C ALA A 20 9.78 -0.23 5.21
N ASN A 21 9.09 0.90 5.38
CA ASN A 21 8.23 1.47 4.32
C ASN A 21 9.04 1.85 3.07
N GLU A 22 10.18 2.54 3.22
CA GLU A 22 11.00 2.90 2.06
C GLU A 22 11.62 1.70 1.33
N LEU A 23 11.94 0.62 2.05
CA LEU A 23 12.37 -0.64 1.44
C LEU A 23 11.24 -1.26 0.61
N VAL A 24 10.00 -1.25 1.13
CA VAL A 24 8.82 -1.71 0.38
C VAL A 24 8.61 -0.86 -0.87
N PHE A 25 8.73 0.47 -0.78
CA PHE A 25 8.56 1.37 -1.92
C PHE A 25 9.58 1.06 -3.03
N LYS A 26 10.85 0.94 -2.67
CA LYS A 26 11.92 0.55 -3.62
C LYS A 26 11.65 -0.82 -4.23
N ALA A 27 11.29 -1.81 -3.41
CA ALA A 27 11.00 -3.16 -3.88
C ALA A 27 9.81 -3.18 -4.86
N ALA A 28 8.73 -2.44 -4.57
CA ALA A 28 7.57 -2.32 -5.44
C ALA A 28 7.92 -1.68 -6.78
N PHE A 29 8.68 -0.58 -6.78
CA PHE A 29 9.13 0.07 -8.01
C PHE A 29 10.07 -0.82 -8.84
N MET A 30 10.98 -1.54 -8.19
CA MET A 30 11.86 -2.51 -8.85
C MET A 30 11.08 -3.68 -9.45
N ALA A 31 10.11 -4.23 -8.72
CA ALA A 31 9.23 -5.30 -9.18
C ALA A 31 8.40 -4.84 -10.38
N TYR A 32 7.87 -3.62 -10.34
CA TYR A 32 7.13 -3.04 -11.45
C TYR A 32 8.00 -2.88 -12.71
N ARG A 33 9.18 -2.25 -12.58
CA ARG A 33 10.09 -2.09 -13.73
C ARG A 33 10.58 -3.43 -14.27
N ARG A 34 10.74 -4.44 -13.40
CA ARG A 34 11.02 -5.82 -13.83
C ARG A 34 9.85 -6.41 -14.62
N LYS A 35 8.60 -6.22 -14.18
CA LYS A 35 7.40 -6.66 -14.90
C LYS A 35 7.31 -6.04 -16.29
N GLN A 36 7.60 -4.75 -16.45
CA GLN A 36 7.60 -4.08 -17.75
C GLN A 36 8.75 -4.54 -18.66
N ARG A 37 9.94 -4.72 -18.10
CA ARG A 37 11.14 -5.10 -18.86
C ARG A 37 11.16 -6.58 -19.23
N GLY A 38 10.45 -7.43 -18.47
CA GLY A 38 10.53 -8.88 -18.60
C GLY A 38 11.95 -9.38 -18.29
N ASP A 39 12.44 -10.29 -19.13
CA ASP A 39 13.78 -10.89 -19.00
C ASP A 39 14.90 -10.07 -19.66
N ALA A 40 14.57 -8.90 -20.23
CA ALA A 40 15.58 -8.05 -20.85
C ALA A 40 16.55 -7.45 -19.81
N SER A 41 17.82 -7.39 -20.18
CA SER A 41 18.85 -6.68 -19.42
C SER A 41 18.59 -5.17 -19.42
N TRP A 42 19.14 -4.47 -18.43
CA TRP A 42 19.12 -3.00 -18.42
C TRP A 42 19.81 -2.43 -19.66
N THR A 43 19.16 -1.46 -20.31
CA THR A 43 19.77 -0.75 -21.43
C THR A 43 20.87 0.19 -20.94
N LYS A 44 21.83 0.51 -21.81
CA LYS A 44 22.86 1.52 -21.51
C LYS A 44 22.24 2.89 -21.20
N HIS A 45 21.17 3.24 -21.91
CA HIS A 45 20.45 4.50 -21.71
C HIS A 45 19.77 4.60 -20.34
N GLU A 46 19.14 3.52 -19.85
CA GLU A 46 18.60 3.46 -18.48
C GLU A 46 19.70 3.61 -17.44
N GLN A 47 20.84 2.94 -17.61
CA GLN A 47 21.96 3.03 -16.66
C GLN A 47 22.54 4.45 -16.62
N GLU A 48 22.75 5.08 -17.78
CA GLU A 48 23.31 6.43 -17.89
C GLU A 48 22.39 7.51 -17.33
N THR A 49 21.07 7.38 -17.53
CA THR A 49 20.07 8.36 -17.06
C THR A 49 19.75 8.19 -15.57
N ALA A 50 19.78 6.97 -15.04
CA ALA A 50 19.63 6.70 -13.60
C ALA A 50 20.69 7.45 -12.77
N MET A 51 21.95 7.46 -13.23
CA MET A 51 23.05 8.17 -12.56
C MET A 51 22.91 9.71 -12.59
N LYS A 52 21.92 10.24 -13.32
CA LYS A 52 21.63 11.67 -13.46
C LYS A 52 20.25 12.04 -12.91
N ASN A 53 19.56 11.12 -12.23
CA ASN A 53 18.19 11.28 -11.76
C ASN A 53 17.19 11.60 -12.90
N GLN A 54 17.39 11.00 -14.07
CA GLN A 54 16.60 11.25 -15.29
C GLN A 54 15.93 9.96 -15.78
N GLY A 55 14.79 10.11 -16.46
CA GLY A 55 14.16 9.01 -17.18
C GLY A 55 14.99 8.58 -18.40
N PRO A 56 14.93 7.29 -18.80
CA PRO A 56 14.11 6.22 -18.22
C PRO A 56 14.73 5.51 -17.00
N GLY A 57 15.98 5.81 -16.63
CA GLY A 57 16.68 5.17 -15.51
C GLY A 57 16.09 5.48 -14.13
N SER A 58 15.57 6.69 -13.97
CA SER A 58 14.73 7.12 -12.84
C SER A 58 13.29 7.31 -13.36
N PRO A 59 12.45 6.25 -13.31
CA PRO A 59 11.10 6.30 -13.86
C PRO A 59 10.18 7.19 -13.02
N ASP A 60 9.19 7.79 -13.68
CA ASP A 60 8.11 8.51 -13.00
C ASP A 60 7.06 7.50 -12.51
N LEU A 61 7.09 7.18 -11.22
CA LEU A 61 6.22 6.22 -10.56
C LEU A 61 5.57 6.85 -9.34
N ALA A 62 4.35 6.42 -9.04
CA ALA A 62 3.53 6.91 -7.95
C ALA A 62 3.13 5.78 -6.99
N ILE A 63 2.89 6.18 -5.75
CA ILE A 63 2.29 5.37 -4.69
C ILE A 63 0.96 6.05 -4.32
N LEU A 64 -0.11 5.27 -4.30
CA LEU A 64 -1.41 5.70 -3.79
C LEU A 64 -1.43 5.39 -2.30
N SER A 65 -1.73 6.39 -1.50
CA SER A 65 -1.91 6.21 -0.07
C SER A 65 -3.22 6.84 0.38
N PHE A 66 -3.78 6.24 1.42
CA PHE A 66 -4.95 6.79 2.10
C PHE A 66 -4.57 8.02 2.92
N ASN A 67 -5.57 8.66 3.52
CA ASN A 67 -5.37 9.66 4.57
C ASN A 67 -4.78 9.03 5.85
N SER A 68 -3.53 8.55 5.75
CA SER A 68 -2.82 7.73 6.73
C SER A 68 -1.44 8.31 7.05
N PHE A 69 -0.77 7.70 8.04
CA PHE A 69 0.57 8.07 8.45
C PHE A 69 1.52 6.91 8.20
N HIS A 70 2.56 7.17 7.40
CA HIS A 70 3.61 6.22 7.00
C HIS A 70 5.01 6.68 7.41
N ASP A 71 5.11 7.68 8.30
CA ASP A 71 6.32 8.34 8.82
C ASP A 71 6.76 9.62 8.05
N ARG A 72 7.95 10.16 8.38
CA ARG A 72 8.38 11.55 8.08
C ARG A 72 9.63 11.69 7.21
N SER A 73 10.28 10.61 6.80
CA SER A 73 11.33 10.70 5.78
C SER A 73 10.74 11.19 4.45
N ILE A 74 11.56 11.69 3.51
CA ILE A 74 11.05 12.32 2.28
C ILE A 74 10.08 11.41 1.51
N ALA A 75 10.42 10.13 1.32
CA ALA A 75 9.57 9.20 0.58
C ALA A 75 8.32 8.80 1.40
N SER A 76 8.50 8.43 2.67
CA SER A 76 7.39 8.10 3.58
C SER A 76 6.41 9.27 3.75
N LEU A 77 6.93 10.49 3.85
CA LEU A 77 6.15 11.71 3.96
C LEU A 77 5.31 11.97 2.70
N SER A 78 5.80 11.58 1.51
CA SER A 78 5.03 11.68 0.27
C SER A 78 3.77 10.79 0.27
N THR A 79 3.76 9.75 1.12
CA THR A 79 2.63 8.85 1.37
C THR A 79 1.89 9.13 2.68
N THR A 80 2.49 9.89 3.60
CA THR A 80 1.81 10.44 4.79
C THR A 80 1.03 11.67 4.38
N ARG A 81 -0.27 11.54 4.17
CA ARG A 81 -1.10 12.64 3.67
C ARG A 81 -2.33 12.87 4.52
N SER A 82 -2.77 14.12 4.57
CA SER A 82 -4.09 14.50 5.08
C SER A 82 -5.23 14.32 4.03
N LYS A 83 -4.94 14.15 2.71
CA LYS A 83 -5.78 13.65 1.57
C LYS A 83 -4.89 13.32 0.33
N PRO A 84 -5.19 12.36 -0.62
CA PRO A 84 -6.48 11.71 -0.93
C PRO A 84 -6.43 10.17 -1.17
N VAL A 85 -7.00 9.39 -0.26
CA VAL A 85 -8.24 8.58 -0.39
C VAL A 85 -8.77 8.58 1.03
N LYS A 86 -10.02 8.96 1.25
CA LYS A 86 -10.55 8.99 2.61
C LYS A 86 -10.83 7.57 3.05
N PHE A 87 -10.44 7.24 4.28
CA PHE A 87 -10.99 6.04 4.91
C PHE A 87 -12.51 6.15 5.02
N PRO A 88 -13.22 5.02 4.87
CA PRO A 88 -14.67 4.99 5.01
C PRO A 88 -15.08 5.57 6.38
N GLN A 89 -16.07 6.45 6.38
CA GLN A 89 -16.62 7.05 7.61
C GLN A 89 -17.74 6.18 8.19
N LEU A 90 -17.33 5.20 8.99
CA LEU A 90 -18.21 4.15 9.48
C LEU A 90 -19.05 4.62 10.66
N LYS A 91 -20.32 4.23 10.68
CA LYS A 91 -21.29 4.54 11.73
C LYS A 91 -21.37 3.43 12.76
N TYR A 92 -21.55 3.82 14.01
CA TYR A 92 -21.65 2.92 15.16
C TYR A 92 -23.03 3.05 15.84
N PRO A 93 -23.60 1.96 16.38
CA PRO A 93 -23.05 0.59 16.42
C PRO A 93 -22.96 -0.08 15.03
N LEU A 94 -21.88 -0.82 14.75
CA LEU A 94 -21.62 -1.36 13.39
C LEU A 94 -22.75 -2.27 12.89
N ALA A 95 -23.29 -3.11 13.79
CA ALA A 95 -24.38 -4.04 13.49
C ALA A 95 -25.70 -3.34 13.09
N GLU A 96 -25.89 -2.09 13.51
CA GLU A 96 -27.09 -1.31 13.18
C GLU A 96 -26.96 -0.53 11.86
N HIS A 97 -25.74 -0.46 11.31
CA HIS A 97 -25.40 0.35 10.14
C HIS A 97 -24.66 -0.45 9.06
N GLU A 98 -24.86 -1.77 9.03
CA GLU A 98 -24.15 -2.67 8.09
C GLU A 98 -24.33 -2.24 6.63
N GLN A 99 -25.56 -1.86 6.24
CA GLN A 99 -25.84 -1.42 4.88
C GLN A 99 -25.19 -0.07 4.54
N GLU A 100 -25.28 0.92 5.42
CA GLU A 100 -24.65 2.24 5.19
C GLU A 100 -23.13 2.14 5.16
N ASN A 101 -22.56 1.33 6.06
CA ASN A 101 -21.12 1.10 6.16
C ASN A 101 -20.59 0.37 4.94
N GLY A 102 -21.28 -0.70 4.48
CA GLY A 102 -20.91 -1.40 3.26
C GLY A 102 -20.96 -0.49 2.03
N ARG A 103 -21.94 0.42 1.95
CA ARG A 103 -22.00 1.42 0.87
C ARG A 103 -20.85 2.42 0.93
N GLU A 104 -20.45 2.86 2.13
CA GLU A 104 -19.32 3.78 2.33
C GLU A 104 -17.98 3.12 1.97
N GLU A 105 -17.79 1.85 2.32
CA GLU A 105 -16.62 1.06 1.91
C GLU A 105 -16.57 0.89 0.38
N GLU A 106 -17.70 0.56 -0.25
CA GLU A 106 -17.80 0.44 -1.70
C GLU A 106 -17.45 1.74 -2.43
N LEU A 107 -17.95 2.89 -1.93
CA LEU A 107 -17.57 4.20 -2.47
C LEU A 107 -16.07 4.48 -2.35
N CYS A 108 -15.46 4.04 -1.25
CA CYS A 108 -14.01 4.16 -1.04
C CYS A 108 -13.23 3.31 -2.05
N LEU A 109 -13.67 2.07 -2.30
CA LEU A 109 -13.08 1.18 -3.29
C LEU A 109 -13.23 1.74 -4.72
N GLN A 110 -14.39 2.27 -5.07
CA GLN A 110 -14.64 2.92 -6.37
C GLN A 110 -13.72 4.12 -6.60
N GLU A 111 -13.47 4.94 -5.56
CA GLU A 111 -12.51 6.04 -5.64
C GLU A 111 -11.09 5.53 -5.88
N VAL A 112 -10.69 4.44 -5.22
CA VAL A 112 -9.38 3.80 -5.43
C VAL A 112 -9.25 3.30 -6.87
N GLU A 113 -10.25 2.60 -7.39
CA GLU A 113 -10.27 2.14 -8.78
C GLU A 113 -10.19 3.32 -9.76
N HIS A 114 -10.99 4.36 -9.53
CA HIS A 114 -10.98 5.56 -10.36
C HIS A 114 -9.60 6.23 -10.42
N ILE A 115 -8.94 6.37 -9.27
CA ILE A 115 -7.58 6.95 -9.20
C ILE A 115 -6.58 6.05 -9.94
N ILE A 116 -6.64 4.73 -9.72
CA ILE A 116 -5.76 3.79 -10.39
C ILE A 116 -5.93 3.85 -11.90
N ASP A 117 -7.16 3.86 -12.39
CA ASP A 117 -7.44 3.86 -13.83
C ASP A 117 -7.12 5.23 -14.47
N SER A 118 -7.13 6.31 -13.68
CA SER A 118 -6.78 7.66 -14.13
C SER A 118 -5.28 7.96 -14.13
N TRP A 119 -4.48 7.20 -13.35
CA TRP A 119 -3.04 7.46 -13.16
C TRP A 119 -2.19 6.37 -13.82
N HIS A 120 -1.53 6.73 -14.92
CA HIS A 120 -0.67 5.83 -15.71
C HIS A 120 0.58 5.32 -14.98
N CYS A 121 0.96 5.96 -13.87
CA CYS A 121 2.20 5.68 -13.13
C CYS A 121 1.97 5.07 -11.73
N LEU A 122 0.76 4.62 -11.40
CA LEU A 122 0.47 4.10 -10.06
C LEU A 122 0.80 2.60 -9.91
N TRP A 123 1.69 2.26 -8.97
CA TRP A 123 2.24 0.89 -8.85
C TRP A 123 2.32 0.32 -7.44
N LEU A 124 1.91 1.10 -6.44
CA LEU A 124 1.77 0.64 -5.07
C LEU A 124 0.56 1.30 -4.43
N VAL A 125 -0.32 0.51 -3.82
CA VAL A 125 -1.32 1.00 -2.87
C VAL A 125 -0.78 0.76 -1.47
N SER A 126 -0.62 1.82 -0.69
CA SER A 126 -0.15 1.76 0.69
C SER A 126 -1.28 2.08 1.65
N PHE A 127 -1.54 1.14 2.54
CA PHE A 127 -2.61 1.19 3.52
C PHE A 127 -1.99 1.10 4.92
N SER A 128 -2.36 2.02 5.82
CA SER A 128 -1.99 1.98 7.24
C SER A 128 -3.25 2.16 8.06
N ASN A 129 -3.57 1.18 8.90
CA ASN A 129 -4.69 1.30 9.83
C ASN A 129 -4.19 2.01 11.09
N GLN A 130 -4.58 3.27 11.29
CA GLN A 130 -4.38 3.88 12.60
C GLN A 130 -5.26 3.15 13.61
N ILE A 131 -4.74 2.93 14.82
CA ILE A 131 -5.25 2.11 15.95
C ILE A 131 -6.77 2.25 16.26
N ARG A 132 -7.47 3.24 15.70
CA ARG A 132 -8.86 3.60 15.98
C ARG A 132 -9.94 2.86 15.16
N ALA A 133 -9.60 2.04 14.16
CA ALA A 133 -10.60 1.36 13.31
C ALA A 133 -10.41 -0.16 13.28
N ARG A 134 -10.59 -0.81 14.44
CA ARG A 134 -10.27 -2.24 14.64
C ARG A 134 -11.22 -3.23 13.95
N GLU A 135 -12.49 -2.87 13.73
CA GLU A 135 -13.51 -3.88 13.40
C GLU A 135 -14.08 -3.75 11.99
N ALA A 136 -13.76 -2.69 11.25
CA ALA A 136 -14.59 -2.26 10.13
C ALA A 136 -13.78 -1.93 8.86
N ILE A 137 -12.68 -2.65 8.63
CA ILE A 137 -11.82 -2.46 7.45
C ILE A 137 -11.48 -3.79 6.75
N ILE A 138 -12.08 -4.92 7.17
CA ILE A 138 -11.84 -6.22 6.52
C ILE A 138 -12.31 -6.18 5.06
N VAL A 139 -13.53 -5.68 4.82
CA VAL A 139 -14.10 -5.59 3.47
C VAL A 139 -13.28 -4.67 2.59
N LEU A 140 -12.91 -3.48 3.10
CA LEU A 140 -12.01 -2.57 2.39
C LEU A 140 -10.66 -3.23 2.05
N LEU A 141 -10.00 -3.92 2.98
CA LEU A 141 -8.72 -4.60 2.72
C LEU A 141 -8.84 -5.72 1.67
N GLN A 142 -9.90 -6.52 1.73
CA GLN A 142 -10.18 -7.56 0.75
C GLN A 142 -10.45 -6.97 -0.64
N GLY A 143 -11.23 -5.88 -0.70
CA GLY A 143 -11.48 -5.13 -1.93
C GLY A 143 -10.19 -4.55 -2.51
N LEU A 144 -9.33 -3.94 -1.68
CA LEU A 144 -8.03 -3.44 -2.12
C LEU A 144 -7.12 -4.54 -2.64
N GLN A 145 -7.13 -5.72 -2.00
CA GLN A 145 -6.40 -6.89 -2.49
C GLN A 145 -6.90 -7.29 -3.89
N ALA A 146 -8.22 -7.43 -4.08
CA ALA A 146 -8.78 -7.80 -5.38
C ALA A 146 -8.48 -6.76 -6.48
N ILE A 147 -8.59 -5.47 -6.16
CA ILE A 147 -8.28 -4.37 -7.09
C ILE A 147 -6.81 -4.38 -7.49
N THR A 148 -5.90 -4.52 -6.51
CA THR A 148 -4.45 -4.49 -6.79
C THR A 148 -4.00 -5.75 -7.53
N GLU A 149 -4.52 -6.93 -7.18
CA GLU A 149 -4.20 -8.19 -7.87
C GLU A 149 -4.67 -8.17 -9.34
N SER A 150 -5.90 -7.73 -9.61
CA SER A 150 -6.44 -7.67 -10.98
C SER A 150 -5.64 -6.73 -11.91
N ARG A 151 -5.06 -5.66 -11.37
CA ARG A 151 -4.23 -4.69 -12.10
C ARG A 151 -2.72 -5.00 -12.01
N GLY A 152 -2.36 -6.02 -11.22
CA GLY A 152 -0.99 -6.42 -10.94
C GLY A 152 -0.14 -5.28 -10.37
N ILE A 153 -0.75 -4.53 -9.44
CA ILE A 153 -0.18 -3.47 -8.60
C ILE A 153 0.20 -4.11 -7.25
N CYS A 154 1.24 -3.60 -6.59
CA CYS A 154 1.60 -4.09 -5.26
C CYS A 154 0.66 -3.49 -4.19
N LEU A 155 0.31 -4.28 -3.18
CA LEU A 155 -0.39 -3.83 -1.97
C LEU A 155 0.58 -3.86 -0.78
N ASN A 156 0.81 -2.70 -0.16
CA ASN A 156 1.53 -2.56 1.10
C ASN A 156 0.53 -2.39 2.25
N VAL A 157 0.55 -3.32 3.20
CA VAL A 157 -0.19 -3.24 4.46
C VAL A 157 0.79 -2.85 5.55
N ASP A 158 0.83 -1.57 5.89
CA ASP A 158 1.69 -1.01 6.92
C ASP A 158 1.11 -1.31 8.31
N GLU A 159 1.76 -2.27 8.96
CA GLU A 159 1.42 -2.77 10.30
C GLU A 159 2.42 -2.33 11.37
N VAL A 160 3.15 -1.23 11.15
CA VAL A 160 4.10 -0.70 12.15
C VAL A 160 3.42 -0.44 13.50
N GLN A 161 2.12 -0.10 13.50
CA GLN A 161 1.33 0.16 14.72
C GLN A 161 0.38 -0.98 15.12
N THR A 162 -0.07 -1.82 14.18
CA THR A 162 -1.11 -2.85 14.41
C THR A 162 -0.57 -4.26 14.54
N GLY A 163 0.70 -4.48 14.21
CA GLY A 163 1.36 -5.78 14.33
C GLY A 163 1.67 -6.16 15.77
N PHE A 164 2.44 -7.24 15.93
CA PHE A 164 2.93 -7.77 17.20
C PHE A 164 1.84 -8.03 18.26
N GLY A 165 0.65 -8.44 17.85
CA GLY A 165 -0.40 -8.85 18.79
C GLY A 165 -1.26 -7.71 19.34
N THR A 166 -0.99 -6.45 18.98
CA THR A 166 -1.67 -5.30 19.58
C THR A 166 -3.19 -5.33 19.36
N THR A 167 -3.66 -5.96 18.28
CA THR A 167 -5.07 -6.11 17.91
C THR A 167 -5.70 -7.44 18.37
N GLY A 168 -4.94 -8.32 19.05
CA GLY A 168 -5.39 -9.66 19.45
C GLY A 168 -4.97 -10.80 18.51
N LYS A 169 -4.54 -10.49 17.28
CA LYS A 169 -3.82 -11.40 16.36
C LYS A 169 -2.41 -10.85 16.10
N PHE A 170 -1.47 -11.70 15.67
CA PHE A 170 -0.08 -11.26 15.51
C PHE A 170 0.03 -10.17 14.43
N TRP A 171 -0.70 -10.35 13.34
CA TRP A 171 -0.91 -9.34 12.32
C TRP A 171 -2.37 -8.88 12.31
N GLY A 172 -2.61 -7.57 12.28
CA GLY A 172 -3.93 -6.96 12.23
C GLY A 172 -4.74 -7.36 11.00
N HIS A 173 -4.11 -7.59 9.84
CA HIS A 173 -4.81 -8.08 8.65
C HIS A 173 -5.29 -9.53 8.75
N GLU A 174 -4.95 -10.27 9.81
CA GLU A 174 -5.44 -11.64 10.01
C GLU A 174 -6.87 -11.69 10.54
N HIS A 175 -7.44 -10.55 10.95
CA HIS A 175 -8.84 -10.43 11.37
C HIS A 175 -9.79 -10.70 10.22
#